data_AF-A0A936K268-F1
#
_entry.id   AF-A0A936K268-F1
#
_cell.length_a   1.000
_cell.length_b   1.000
_cell.length_c   1.000
_cell.angle_alpha   90.00
_cell.angle_beta   90.00
_cell.angle_gamma   90.00
#
_symmetry.space_group_name_H-M   'P 1'
#
loop_
_entity.id
_entity.type
_entity.pdbx_description
1 polymer ?
#
loop_
_entity_poly.entity_id
_entity_poly.type
_entity_poly.pdbx_seq_one_letter_code
_entity_poly.pdbx_strand_id
1 'polypeptide(L)' 'MKVRLRFFASLREALGPGEEVDLEAGSSLGQLRDRLIARGGIHAQVLARGRAVRC' A
#
# COMPACT_ATOMS: atom_id res chain seq x y z
N MET A 1 5.73 10.00 10.42
CA MET A 1 4.32 9.91 10.84
C MET A 1 3.84 8.51 10.55
N LYS A 2 3.36 7.80 11.56
CA LYS A 2 2.77 6.47 11.37
C LYS A 2 1.35 6.59 10.85
N VAL A 3 1.07 5.93 9.74
CA VAL A 3 -0.29 5.79 9.21
C VAL A 3 -0.67 4.33 9.19
N ARG A 4 -1.96 4.07 9.41
CA ARG A 4 -2.51 2.72 9.37
C ARG A 4 -3.25 2.52 8.06
N LEU A 5 -2.74 1.61 7.26
CA LEU A 5 -3.39 1.15 6.03
C LEU A 5 -4.44 0.09 6.37
N ARG A 6 -5.59 0.18 5.71
CA ARG A 6 -6.66 -0.81 5.82
C ARG A 6 -6.95 -1.34 4.43
N PHE A 7 -6.79 -2.65 4.26
CA PHE A 7 -7.02 -3.30 2.99
C PHE A 7 -8.44 -3.87 2.92
N PHE A 8 -9.06 -3.78 1.76
CA PHE A 8 -10.44 -4.23 1.52
C PHE A 8 -10.51 -5.15 0.31
N ALA A 9 -11.57 -5.97 0.26
CA ALA A 9 -11.82 -6.92 -0.82
C ALA A 9 -10.58 -7.78 -1.12
N SER A 10 -10.20 -7.90 -2.40
CA SER A 10 -9.09 -8.74 -2.85
C SER A 10 -7.73 -8.37 -2.24
N LEU A 11 -7.51 -7.11 -1.85
CA LEU A 11 -6.28 -6.69 -1.18
C LEU A 11 -6.19 -7.30 0.23
N ARG A 12 -7.34 -7.40 0.91
CA ARG A 12 -7.40 -7.99 2.25
C ARG A 12 -7.07 -9.47 2.25
N GLU A 13 -7.51 -10.19 1.21
CA GLU A 13 -7.24 -11.61 1.07
C GLU A 13 -5.75 -11.88 0.78
N ALA A 14 -5.08 -10.98 0.05
CA ALA A 14 -3.67 -11.12 -0.31
C ALA A 14 -2.70 -10.62 0.77
N LEU A 15 -3.03 -9.54 1.47
CA LEU A 15 -2.13 -8.83 2.40
C LEU A 15 -2.58 -8.87 3.86
N GLY A 16 -3.80 -9.34 4.13
CA GLY A 16 -4.41 -9.29 5.45
C GLY A 16 -5.20 -7.99 5.70
N PRO A 17 -5.70 -7.78 6.93
CA PRO A 17 -6.63 -6.70 7.27
C PRO A 17 -6.06 -5.27 7.12
N GLY A 18 -4.74 -5.12 7.15
CA GLY A 18 -4.07 -3.83 7.12
C GLY A 18 -2.68 -3.91 7.73
N GLU A 19 -1.91 -2.85 7.55
CA GLU A 19 -0.55 -2.71 8.08
C GLU A 19 -0.29 -1.29 8.57
N GLU A 20 0.71 -1.12 9.44
CA GLU A 20 1.22 0.20 9.81
C GLU A 20 2.48 0.52 9.03
N VAL A 21 2.54 1.74 8.50
CA VAL A 21 3.67 2.22 7.72
C VAL A 21 4.10 3.59 8.22
N ASP A 22 5.40 3.77 8.32
CA ASP A 22 6.02 5.05 8.59
C ASP A 22 6.15 5.86 7.29
N LEU A 23 5.49 7.02 7.28
CA LEU A 23 5.56 8.00 6.22
C LEU A 23 6.33 9.24 6.66
N GLU A 24 7.12 9.78 5.75
CA GLU A 24 7.80 11.06 5.99
C GLU A 24 6.79 12.21 5.82
N ALA A 25 6.97 13.27 6.60
CA ALA A 25 6.08 14.43 6.52
C ALA A 25 6.14 15.04 5.11
N GLY A 26 4.98 15.32 4.52
CA GLY A 26 4.87 15.80 3.14
C GLY A 26 4.84 14.72 2.06
N SER A 27 4.89 13.43 2.43
CA SER A 27 4.73 12.33 1.46
C SER A 27 3.30 12.27 0.90
N SER A 28 3.18 12.02 -0.40
CA SER A 28 1.90 11.77 -1.07
C SER A 28 1.48 10.30 -1.00
N LEU A 29 0.19 10.02 -1.20
CA LEU A 29 -0.33 8.65 -1.33
C LEU A 29 0.30 7.89 -2.51
N GLY A 30 0.64 8.60 -3.59
CA GLY A 30 1.35 8.01 -4.73
C GLY A 30 2.74 7.50 -4.34
N GLN A 31 3.49 8.29 -3.57
CA GLN A 31 4.81 7.91 -3.05
C GLN A 31 4.71 6.77 -2.04
N LEU A 32 3.67 6.75 -1.20
CA LEU A 32 3.40 5.63 -0.30
C LEU A 32 3.23 4.33 -1.08
N ARG A 33 2.41 4.36 -2.12
CA ARG A 33 2.18 3.20 -2.99
C ARG A 33 3.48 2.73 -3.64
N ASP A 34 4.30 3.65 -4.16
CA ASP A 34 5.59 3.27 -4.76
C ASP A 34 6.51 2.62 -3.73
N ARG A 35 6.55 3.11 -2.49
CA ARG A 35 7.32 2.49 -1.41
C ARG A 35 6.85 1.06 -1.13
N LEU A 36 5.53 0.83 -1.11
CA LEU A 36 4.97 -0.51 -0.92
C LEU A 36 5.26 -1.43 -2.11
N ILE A 37 5.17 -0.94 -3.34
CA ILE A 37 5.57 -1.69 -4.53
C ILE A 37 7.07 -2.04 -4.47
N ALA A 38 7.92 -1.10 -4.07
CA ALA A 38 9.36 -1.28 -3.97
C ALA A 38 9.79 -2.29 -2.89
N ARG A 39 8.96 -2.55 -1.86
CA ARG A 39 9.16 -3.68 -0.94
C ARG A 39 9.11 -5.04 -1.64
N GLY A 40 8.52 -5.11 -2.83
CA GLY A 40 8.45 -6.33 -3.63
C GLY A 40 7.38 -7.32 -3.16
N GLY A 41 7.47 -8.55 -3.65
CA GLY A 41 6.58 -9.64 -3.28
C GLY A 41 5.11 -9.39 -3.67
N ILE A 42 4.19 -9.74 -2.77
CA ILE A 42 2.75 -9.60 -3.03
C ILE A 42 2.36 -8.13 -3.19
N HIS A 43 2.97 -7.21 -2.44
CA HIS A 43 2.68 -5.77 -2.56
C HIS A 43 2.91 -5.26 -3.98
N ALA A 44 4.02 -5.63 -4.62
CA ALA A 44 4.29 -5.24 -6.01
C ALA A 44 3.22 -5.74 -6.99
N GLN A 45 2.66 -6.94 -6.75
CA GLN A 45 1.65 -7.54 -7.63
C GLN A 45 0.24 -6.95 -7.43
N VAL A 46 -0.13 -6.65 -6.19
CA VAL A 46 -1.50 -6.20 -5.85
C VAL A 46 -1.65 -4.69 -5.83
N LEU A 47 -0.56 -3.95 -5.60
CA LEU A 47 -0.53 -2.48 -5.63
C LEU A 47 0.10 -1.93 -6.92
N ALA A 48 0.38 -2.76 -7.92
CA ALA A 48 0.96 -2.36 -9.20
C ALA A 48 0.26 -1.13 -9.80
N ARG A 49 1.02 -0.22 -10.43
CA ARG A 49 0.49 1.02 -11.03
C ARG A 49 -0.62 0.79 -12.06
N GLY A 50 -0.67 -0.39 -12.69
CA GLY A 50 -1.73 -0.79 -13.62
C GLY A 50 -3.03 -1.25 -12.95
N ARG A 51 -3.08 -1.42 -11.62
CA ARG A 51 -4.32 -1.72 -10.90
C ARG A 51 -5.00 -0.44 -10.43
N ALA A 52 -6.30 -0.38 -10.64
CA ALA A 52 -7.17 0.65 -10.06
C ALA A 52 -7.35 0.39 -8.56
N VAL A 53 -6.40 0.89 -7.76
CA VAL A 53 -6.48 0.90 -6.30
C VAL A 53 -6.97 2.27 -5.86
N ARG A 54 -8.02 2.30 -5.04
CA ARG A 54 -8.54 3.53 -4.42
C ARG A 54 -7.73 3.79 -3.15
N CYS A 55 -7.18 5.00 -3.03
CA CYS A 55 -6.29 5.42 -1.96
C CYS A 55 -6.99 6.48 -1.11
#